data_AF-A0A2D7U8S3-F1
#
_entry.id   AF-A0A2D7U8S3-F1
#
_cell.length_a   1.000
_cell.length_b   1.000
_cell.length_c   1.000
_cell.angle_alpha   90.00
_cell.angle_beta   90.00
_cell.angle_gamma   90.00
#
_symmetry.space_group_name_H-M   'P 1'
#
loop_
_entity.id
_entity.type
_entity.pdbx_description
1 polymer ?
#
loop_
_entity_poly.entity_id
_entity_poly.type
_entity_poly.pdbx_seq_one_letter_code
_entity_poly.pdbx_strand_id
1 'polypeptide(L)' 'MASIIIERTKELGSLTLAVIYTIGHILIAILCASLIFNASLNLAALDAFIEPIINGFWFYLLHQFFKNQLS' A
#
# COMPACT_ATOMS: atom_id res chain seq x y z
N MET A 1 -31.41 12.78 -0.32
CA MET A 1 -30.65 13.90 -0.94
C MET A 1 -29.32 14.16 -0.25
N ALA A 2 -29.28 14.34 1.08
CA ALA A 2 -28.02 14.53 1.80
C ALA A 2 -27.03 13.35 1.67
N SER A 3 -27.52 12.10 1.67
CA SER A 3 -26.69 10.89 1.49
C SER A 3 -26.00 10.82 0.12
N ILE A 4 -26.69 11.21 -0.95
CA ILE A 4 -26.15 11.20 -2.33
C ILE A 4 -25.04 12.26 -2.49
N ILE A 5 -25.18 13.42 -1.84
CA ILE A 5 -24.17 14.49 -1.91
C ILE A 5 -22.89 14.10 -1.14
N ILE A 6 -23.04 13.39 -0.01
CA ILE A 6 -21.91 12.88 0.78
C ILE A 6 -21.16 11.78 0.02
N GLU A 7 -21.87 10.87 -0.64
CA GLU A 7 -21.27 9.80 -1.46
C GLU A 7 -20.47 10.39 -2.65
N ARG A 8 -21.03 11.40 -3.34
CA ARG A 8 -20.36 12.06 -4.47
C ARG A 8 -19.16 12.93 -4.06
N THR A 9 -19.15 13.45 -2.83
CA THR A 9 -18.01 14.23 -2.31
C THR A 9 -16.82 13.35 -1.91
N LYS A 10 -17.09 12.12 -1.43
CA LYS A 10 -16.04 11.14 -1.10
C LYS A 10 -15.29 10.69 -2.36
N GLU A 11 -15.99 10.51 -3.48
CA GLU A 11 -15.44 9.92 -4.70
C GLU A 11 -14.53 10.90 -5.48
N LEU A 12 -14.86 12.20 -5.54
CA LEU A 12 -14.10 13.17 -6.33
C LEU A 12 -12.81 13.67 -5.66
N GLY A 13 -12.69 13.58 -4.33
CA GLY A 13 -11.46 13.92 -3.60
C GLY A 13 -10.56 12.73 -3.29
N SER A 14 -11.15 11.56 -3.02
CA SER A 14 -10.41 10.40 -2.49
C SER A 14 -9.55 9.69 -3.53
N LEU A 15 -9.95 9.65 -4.82
CA LEU A 15 -9.16 8.97 -5.84
C LEU A 15 -7.88 9.76 -6.19
N THR A 16 -8.01 11.05 -6.43
CA THR A 16 -6.87 11.94 -6.68
C THR A 16 -5.92 11.97 -5.48
N LEU A 17 -6.48 12.05 -4.27
CA LEU A 17 -5.69 12.03 -3.04
C LEU A 17 -4.99 10.67 -2.84
N ALA A 18 -5.65 9.55 -3.15
CA ALA A 18 -5.06 8.22 -3.11
C ALA A 18 -3.89 8.10 -4.09
N VAL A 19 -4.03 8.57 -5.33
CA VAL A 19 -2.96 8.53 -6.33
C VAL A 19 -1.75 9.36 -5.89
N ILE A 20 -1.97 10.60 -5.43
CA ILE A 20 -0.89 11.47 -4.91
C ILE A 20 -0.21 10.83 -3.71
N TYR A 21 -0.99 10.26 -2.79
CA TYR A 21 -0.48 9.57 -1.60
C TYR A 21 0.36 8.34 -1.98
N THR A 22 -0.11 7.49 -2.90
CA THR A 22 0.62 6.30 -3.35
C THR A 22 1.95 6.66 -3.98
N ILE A 23 1.97 7.66 -4.87
CA ILE A 23 3.22 8.10 -5.52
C ILE A 23 4.18 8.70 -4.48
N GLY A 24 3.69 9.60 -3.62
CA GLY A 24 4.51 10.21 -2.58
C GLY A 24 5.07 9.18 -1.60
N HIS A 25 4.28 8.18 -1.22
CA HIS A 25 4.71 7.13 -0.31
C HIS A 25 5.81 6.26 -0.91
N ILE A 26 5.71 5.88 -2.18
CA ILE A 26 6.76 5.13 -2.90
C ILE A 26 8.06 5.95 -2.95
N LEU A 27 8.00 7.24 -3.27
CA LEU A 27 9.18 8.11 -3.33
C LEU A 27 9.87 8.24 -1.97
N ILE A 28 9.08 8.41 -0.89
CA ILE A 28 9.60 8.49 0.47
C ILE A 28 10.23 7.16 0.89
N ALA A 29 9.61 6.02 0.57
CA ALA A 29 10.14 4.69 0.87
C ALA A 29 11.49 4.45 0.18
N ILE A 30 11.59 4.75 -1.12
CA ILE A 30 12.84 4.60 -1.88
C ILE A 30 13.94 5.51 -1.33
N LEU A 31 13.61 6.78 -1.04
CA LEU A 31 14.57 7.72 -0.47
C LEU A 31 15.05 7.25 0.91
N CYS A 32 14.14 6.82 1.77
CA CYS A 32 14.45 6.32 3.10
C CYS A 32 15.34 5.06 3.02
N ALA A 33 15.00 4.10 2.18
CA ALA A 33 15.77 2.87 2.00
C ALA A 33 17.17 3.16 1.43
N SER A 34 17.28 4.09 0.47
CA SER A 34 18.58 4.49 -0.08
C SER A 34 19.42 5.27 0.92
N LEU A 35 18.81 6.15 1.73
CA LEU A 35 19.54 6.96 2.73
C LEU A 35 19.97 6.14 3.96
N ILE A 36 19.11 5.29 4.50
CA ILE A 36 19.39 4.51 5.71
C ILE A 36 20.35 3.37 5.40
N PHE A 37 20.10 2.62 4.32
CA PHE A 37 20.85 1.40 4.01
C PHE A 37 21.93 1.59 2.94
N ASN A 38 22.12 2.83 2.44
CA ASN A 38 22.98 3.12 1.30
C ASN A 38 22.67 2.22 0.07
N ALA A 39 21.41 1.76 -0.02
CA ALA A 39 20.99 0.84 -1.06
C ALA A 39 20.88 1.58 -2.39
N SER A 40 21.27 0.89 -3.48
CA SER A 40 21.03 1.40 -4.82
C SER A 40 19.54 1.65 -5.03
N LEU A 41 19.20 2.76 -5.71
CA LEU A 41 17.82 3.16 -5.98
C LEU A 41 17.00 2.05 -6.64
N ASN A 42 17.64 1.20 -7.46
CA ASN A 42 16.98 0.06 -8.09
C ASN A 42 16.55 -1.01 -7.08
N LEU A 43 17.40 -1.30 -6.08
CA LEU A 43 17.06 -2.26 -5.02
C LEU A 43 15.97 -1.69 -4.09
N ALA A 44 16.08 -0.41 -3.74
CA ALA A 44 15.07 0.28 -2.93
C ALA A 44 13.70 0.38 -3.63
N ALA A 45 13.68 0.58 -4.95
CA ALA A 45 12.45 0.56 -5.73
C ALA A 45 11.85 -0.84 -5.80
N LEU A 46 12.67 -1.87 -6.05
CA LEU A 46 12.23 -3.26 -6.01
C LEU A 46 11.61 -3.63 -4.67
N ASP A 47 12.24 -3.24 -3.57
CA ASP A 47 11.74 -3.44 -2.22
C ASP A 47 10.36 -2.80 -2.02
N ALA A 48 10.20 -1.51 -2.37
CA ALA A 48 8.94 -0.78 -2.27
C ALA A 48 7.76 -1.42 -3.04
N PHE A 49 8.02 -2.20 -4.09
CA PHE A 49 6.99 -2.94 -4.83
C PHE A 49 6.80 -4.38 -4.36
N ILE A 50 7.89 -5.08 -4.04
CA ILE A 50 7.86 -6.50 -3.69
C ILE A 50 7.32 -6.71 -2.28
N GLU A 51 7.68 -5.83 -1.34
CA GLU A 51 7.26 -5.92 0.07
C GLU A 51 5.73 -6.00 0.24
N PRO A 52 4.89 -5.13 -0.38
CA PRO A 52 3.44 -5.26 -0.28
C PRO A 52 2.88 -6.54 -0.91
N ILE A 53 3.52 -7.08 -1.96
CA ILE A 53 3.09 -8.34 -2.60
C ILE A 53 3.34 -9.53 -1.67
N ILE A 54 4.56 -9.62 -1.12
CA ILE A 54 4.93 -10.69 -0.20
C ILE A 54 4.07 -10.62 1.08
N ASN A 55 3.87 -9.42 1.63
CA ASN A 55 3.03 -9.23 2.81
C ASN A 55 1.56 -9.64 2.56
N GLY A 56 1.03 -9.31 1.38
CA GLY A 56 -0.31 -9.74 0.97
C GLY A 56 -0.44 -11.26 0.84
N PHE A 57 0.57 -11.92 0.25
CA PHE A 57 0.61 -13.38 0.16
C PHE A 57 0.71 -14.06 1.54
N TRP A 58 1.57 -13.55 2.41
CA TRP A 58 1.70 -14.04 3.78
C TRP A 58 0.40 -13.87 4.57
N PHE A 59 -0.26 -12.72 4.44
CA PHE A 59 -1.57 -12.47 5.05
C PHE A 59 -2.63 -13.47 4.56
N TYR A 60 -2.66 -13.78 3.25
CA TYR A 60 -3.56 -14.79 2.71
C TYR A 60 -3.30 -16.19 3.29
N LEU A 61 -2.03 -16.60 3.39
CA LEU A 61 -1.66 -17.88 4.00
C LEU A 61 -2.07 -17.97 5.47
N LEU A 62 -1.80 -16.91 6.24
CA LEU A 62 -2.26 -16.81 7.63
C LEU A 62 -3.78 -16.91 7.70
N HIS A 63 -4.50 -16.14 6.90
CA HIS A 63 -5.95 -16.16 6.88
C HIS A 63 -6.51 -17.56 6.57
N GLN A 64 -5.92 -18.26 5.60
CA GLN A 64 -6.32 -19.63 5.27
C GLN A 64 -6.01 -20.63 6.39
N PHE A 65 -4.84 -20.50 7.03
CA PHE A 65 -4.44 -21.36 8.15
C PHE A 65 -5.37 -21.18 9.35
N PHE A 66 -5.66 -19.94 9.75
CA PHE A 66 -6.54 -19.66 10.88
C PHE A 66 -8.01 -19.97 10.58
N LYS A 67 -8.47 -19.79 9.34
CA LYS A 67 -9.81 -20.21 8.92
C LYS A 67 -10.01 -21.73 9.04
N ASN A 68 -8.95 -22.51 8.84
CA ASN A 68 -8.99 -23.96 9.01
C ASN A 68 -8.91 -24.40 10.49
N GLN A 69 -8.40 -23.56 11.39
CA GLN A 69 -8.27 -23.87 12.82
C GLN A 69 -9.49 -23.48 13.66
N LEU A 70 -10.40 -22.65 13.12
CA LEU A 70 -11.62 -22.21 13.79
C LEU A 70 -12.89 -22.95 13.29
N SER A 71 -12.73 -24.05 12.56
CA SER A 71 -13.82 -24.95 12.16
C SER A 71 -13.82 -26.24 12.98
#